data_AF-A0A1H2Z6Y9-F1
#
_entry.id   AF-A0A1H2Z6Y9-F1
#
_cell.length_a   1.000
_cell.length_b   1.000
_cell.length_c   1.000
_cell.angle_alpha   90.00
_cell.angle_beta   90.00
_cell.angle_gamma   90.00
#
_symmetry.space_group_name_H-M   'P 1'
#
loop_
_entity.id
_entity.type
_entity.pdbx_description
1 polymer ?
#
loop_
_entity_poly.entity_id
_entity_poly.type
_entity_poly.pdbx_seq_one_letter_code
_entity_poly.pdbx_strand_id
1 'polypeptide(L)'
;MIQRIQTIYMLIVSLISGVALFFSFGDWPSLLLFGLSALLAIISIFAFKNRQNQFVLNRFNILSNLILLGVFSWRTLQSSGENSFSEKGVQLVVPFISIVFLFLANRAIRRDEELVKSADRLR
;
A
#
# COMPACT_ATOMS: atom_id res chain seq x y z
N MET A 1 3.89 -2.85 -21.42
CA MET A 1 2.57 -2.21 -21.28
C MET A 1 2.35 -1.83 -19.82
N ILE A 2 2.68 -0.58 -19.46
CA ILE A 2 2.59 -0.04 -18.08
C ILE A 2 1.16 0.40 -17.70
N GLN A 3 0.24 0.46 -18.66
CA GLN A 3 -1.15 0.87 -18.47
C GLN A 3 -2.06 -0.32 -18.16
N ARG A 4 -1.98 -0.85 -16.94
CA ARG A 4 -3.01 -1.77 -16.41
C ARG A 4 -3.58 -1.19 -15.13
N ILE A 5 -4.86 -1.44 -14.85
CA ILE A 5 -5.56 -0.77 -13.74
C ILE A 5 -4.88 -0.99 -12.37
N GLN A 6 -4.14 -2.10 -12.20
CA GLN A 6 -3.32 -2.39 -11.03
C GLN A 6 -2.22 -1.35 -10.77
N THR A 7 -1.56 -0.82 -11.81
CA THR A 7 -0.46 0.15 -11.65
C THR A 7 -1.00 1.49 -11.16
N ILE A 8 -2.23 1.85 -11.55
CA ILE A 8 -2.92 3.05 -11.05
C ILE A 8 -3.14 2.94 -9.54
N TYR A 9 -3.66 1.81 -9.06
CA TYR A 9 -3.87 1.60 -7.62
C TYR A 9 -2.56 1.63 -6.83
N MET A 10 -1.50 0.98 -7.32
CA MET A 10 -0.20 1.01 -6.66
C MET A 10 0.45 2.40 -6.70
N LEU A 11 0.23 3.18 -7.77
CA LEU A 11 0.70 4.55 -7.88
C LEU A 11 0.00 5.46 -6.87
N ILE A 12 -1.31 5.33 -6.72
CA ILE A 12 -2.08 6.06 -5.68
C ILE A 12 -1.51 5.74 -4.30
N VAL A 13 -1.27 4.47 -3.98
CA VAL A 13 -0.68 4.07 -2.69
C VAL A 13 0.70 4.69 -2.51
N SER A 14 1.56 4.65 -3.54
CA SER A 14 2.88 5.27 -3.48
C SER A 14 2.82 6.78 -3.23
N LEU A 15 1.88 7.48 -3.85
CA LEU A 15 1.70 8.92 -3.66
C LEU A 15 1.18 9.23 -2.25
N ILE A 16 0.15 8.52 -1.79
CA ILE A 16 -0.42 8.75 -0.45
C ILE A 16 0.63 8.44 0.63
N SER A 17 1.32 7.30 0.54
CA SER A 17 2.40 6.96 1.47
C SER A 17 3.56 7.95 1.37
N GLY A 18 3.88 8.45 0.17
CA GLY A 18 4.89 9.49 -0.03
C GLY A 18 4.52 10.82 0.62
N VAL A 19 3.26 11.24 0.51
CA VAL A 19 2.74 12.44 1.20
C VAL A 19 2.78 12.23 2.72
N ALA A 20 2.41 11.04 3.20
CA ALA A 20 2.44 10.71 4.63
C ALA A 20 3.84 10.79 5.26
N LEU A 21 4.91 10.56 4.48
CA LEU A 21 6.29 10.77 4.94
C LEU A 21 6.55 12.22 5.36
N PHE A 22 6.02 13.20 4.63
CA PHE A 22 6.18 14.62 4.97
C PHE A 22 5.52 14.96 6.31
N PHE A 23 4.37 14.34 6.60
CA PHE A 23 3.65 14.53 7.87
C PHE A 23 4.22 13.70 9.04
N SER A 24 5.07 12.71 8.76
CA SER A 24 5.69 11.85 9.77
C SER A 24 7.09 12.33 10.20
N PHE A 25 7.46 13.56 9.82
CA PHE A 25 8.79 14.11 10.07
C PHE A 25 9.04 14.20 11.59
N GLY A 26 10.07 13.51 12.08
CA GLY A 26 10.39 13.40 13.52
C GLY A 26 10.00 12.07 14.18
N ASP A 27 9.11 11.27 13.58
CA ASP A 27 8.75 9.93 14.04
C ASP A 27 9.43 8.86 13.18
N TRP A 28 10.68 8.55 13.54
CA TRP A 28 11.55 7.63 12.80
C TRP A 28 10.91 6.26 12.51
N PRO A 29 10.20 5.60 13.46
CA PRO A 29 9.49 4.36 13.16
C PRO A 29 8.46 4.48 12.04
N SER A 30 7.66 5.56 12.05
CA SER A 30 6.59 5.77 11.06
C SER A 30 7.15 6.16 9.70
N LEU A 31 8.21 6.98 9.68
CA LEU A 31 8.97 7.30 8.46
C LEU A 31 9.50 6.04 7.78
N LEU A 32 10.13 5.14 8.53
CA LEU A 32 10.68 3.90 7.98
C LEU A 32 9.59 3.00 7.39
N LEU A 33 8.47 2.84 8.10
CA LEU A 33 7.37 1.97 7.66
C LEU A 33 6.61 2.53 6.46
N PHE A 34 6.30 3.84 6.44
CA PHE A 34 5.69 4.47 5.26
C PHE A 34 6.65 4.49 4.07
N GLY A 35 7.95 4.69 4.31
CA GLY A 35 8.97 4.67 3.27
C GLY A 35 9.10 3.28 2.65
N LEU A 36 9.09 2.24 3.48
CA LEU A 36 9.07 0.85 3.03
C LEU A 36 7.81 0.55 2.20
N SER A 37 6.63 1.00 2.64
CA SER A 37 5.38 0.82 1.89
C SER A 37 5.40 1.52 0.53
N ALA A 38 5.89 2.76 0.47
CA ALA A 38 6.02 3.51 -0.78
C ALA A 38 7.01 2.82 -1.73
N LEU A 39 8.18 2.41 -1.23
CA LEU A 39 9.18 1.69 -2.02
C LEU A 39 8.63 0.35 -2.54
N LEU A 40 7.95 -0.43 -1.71
CA LEU A 40 7.32 -1.68 -2.13
C LEU A 40 6.27 -1.46 -3.23
N ALA A 41 5.48 -0.38 -3.16
CA ALA A 41 4.52 -0.05 -4.20
C ALA A 41 5.24 0.29 -5.53
N ILE A 42 6.30 1.10 -5.47
CA ILE A 42 7.11 1.48 -6.64
C ILE A 42 7.77 0.23 -7.27
N ILE A 43 8.42 -0.60 -6.45
CA ILE A 43 9.05 -1.85 -6.91
C ILE A 43 8.00 -2.76 -7.55
N SER A 44 6.80 -2.85 -6.96
CA SER A 44 5.69 -3.64 -7.51
C SER A 44 5.22 -3.12 -8.88
N ILE A 45 5.26 -1.82 -9.12
CA ILE A 45 4.95 -1.23 -10.44
C ILE A 45 5.97 -1.68 -11.49
N PHE A 46 7.27 -1.68 -11.16
CA PHE A 46 8.33 -2.14 -12.06
C PHE A 46 8.36 -3.68 -12.23
N ALA A 47 7.85 -4.43 -11.26
CA ALA A 47 7.72 -5.89 -11.31
C ALA A 47 6.63 -6.40 -12.27
N PHE A 48 6.08 -5.56 -13.16
CA PHE A 48 4.99 -5.89 -14.09
C PHE A 48 5.27 -7.09 -15.01
N LYS A 49 6.53 -7.45 -15.23
CA LYS A 49 6.91 -8.60 -16.06
C LYS A 49 6.49 -9.92 -15.42
N ASN A 50 6.49 -10.00 -14.08
CA ASN A 50 6.17 -11.23 -13.36
C ASN A 50 4.98 -10.99 -12.41
N ARG A 51 3.78 -11.33 -12.89
CA ARG A 51 2.49 -11.12 -12.18
C ARG A 51 2.46 -11.78 -10.81
N GLN A 52 3.05 -12.97 -10.70
CA GLN A 52 3.12 -13.70 -9.44
C GLN A 52 3.98 -12.96 -8.42
N ASN A 53 5.13 -12.41 -8.84
CA ASN A 53 5.98 -11.61 -7.97
C ASN A 53 5.30 -10.29 -7.57
N GLN A 54 4.62 -9.64 -8.51
CA GLN A 54 3.83 -8.44 -8.24
C GLN A 54 2.73 -8.69 -7.20
N PHE A 55 2.05 -9.84 -7.28
CA PHE A 55 1.05 -10.26 -6.29
C PHE A 55 1.66 -10.49 -4.89
N VAL A 56 2.81 -11.15 -4.82
CA VAL A 56 3.52 -11.42 -3.55
C VAL A 56 3.99 -10.11 -2.91
N LEU A 57 4.64 -9.22 -3.67
CA LEU A 57 5.10 -7.92 -3.18
C LEU A 57 3.94 -7.05 -2.70
N ASN A 58 2.84 -7.05 -3.44
CA ASN A 58 1.65 -6.28 -3.07
C ASN A 58 0.98 -6.84 -1.80
N ARG A 59 1.00 -8.16 -1.58
CA ARG A 59 0.59 -8.79 -0.31
C ARG A 59 1.48 -8.40 0.86
N PHE A 60 2.81 -8.38 0.67
CA PHE A 60 3.73 -7.87 1.70
C PHE A 60 3.41 -6.41 2.04
N ASN A 61 3.11 -5.57 1.04
CA ASN A 61 2.73 -4.18 1.27
C ASN A 61 1.41 -4.04 2.05
N ILE A 62 0.41 -4.89 1.80
CA ILE A 62 -0.82 -4.94 2.60
C ILE A 62 -0.51 -5.30 4.05
N LEU A 63 0.33 -6.30 4.28
CA LEU A 63 0.70 -6.73 5.62
C LEU A 63 1.44 -5.61 6.37
N SER A 64 2.35 -4.90 5.71
CA SER A 64 3.02 -3.72 6.28
C SER A 64 2.03 -2.62 6.65
N ASN A 65 1.03 -2.34 5.80
CA ASN A 65 0.00 -1.34 6.12
C ASN A 65 -0.94 -1.79 7.24
N LEU A 66 -1.23 -3.09 7.39
CA LEU A 66 -1.98 -3.61 8.53
C LEU A 66 -1.22 -3.44 9.85
N ILE A 67 0.09 -3.69 9.84
CA ILE A 67 0.96 -3.44 11.00
C ILE A 67 0.97 -1.95 11.34
N LEU A 68 1.13 -1.08 10.35
CA LEU A 68 1.04 0.38 10.52
C LEU A 68 -0.29 0.80 11.18
N LEU A 69 -1.40 0.31 10.63
CA LEU A 69 -2.73 0.59 11.17
C LEU A 69 -2.86 0.14 12.64
N GLY A 70 -2.36 -1.05 12.97
CA GLY A 70 -2.34 -1.56 14.34
C GLY A 70 -1.48 -0.71 15.29
N VAL A 71 -0.27 -0.34 14.87
CA VAL A 71 0.65 0.50 15.66
C VAL A 71 0.06 1.88 15.91
N PHE A 72 -0.53 2.53 14.89
CA PHE A 72 -1.17 3.84 15.06
C PHE A 72 -2.42 3.77 15.92
N SER A 73 -3.22 2.70 15.79
CA SER A 73 -4.41 2.50 16.61
C SER A 73 -4.01 2.35 18.08
N TRP A 74 -2.98 1.56 18.34
CA TRP A 74 -2.43 1.38 19.69
C TRP A 74 -1.90 2.69 20.28
N ARG A 75 -1.09 3.46 19.52
CA ARG A 75 -0.56 4.77 19.95
C ARG A 75 -1.67 5.77 20.24
N THR A 76 -2.73 5.78 19.43
CA THR A 76 -3.89 6.66 19.63
C THR A 76 -4.61 6.35 20.94
N LEU A 77 -4.76 5.06 21.28
CA LEU A 77 -5.37 4.62 22.54
C LEU A 77 -4.49 4.93 23.77
N GLN A 78 -3.17 4.94 23.61
CA GLN A 78 -2.22 5.23 24.70
C GLN A 78 -1.99 6.72 24.95
N SER A 79 -2.31 7.57 23.97
CA SER A 79 -2.15 9.02 24.07
C SER A 79 -3.33 9.62 24.85
N SER A 80 -3.20 9.69 26.17
CA SER A 80 -4.15 10.38 27.05
C SER A 80 -4.06 11.90 26.85
N GLY A 81 -5.06 12.50 26.19
CA GLY A 81 -5.44 13.90 26.44
C GLY A 81 -4.96 15.00 25.48
N GLU A 82 -4.18 14.73 24.43
CA GLU A 82 -3.91 15.75 23.41
C GLU A 82 -4.95 15.72 22.29
N ASN A 83 -5.82 16.73 22.29
CA ASN A 83 -6.87 17.02 21.30
C ASN A 83 -6.35 17.37 19.89
N SER A 84 -5.26 16.75 19.44
CA SER A 84 -4.75 16.87 18.07
C SER A 84 -5.43 15.83 17.16
N PHE A 85 -6.76 15.84 17.13
CA PHE A 85 -7.57 14.91 16.31
C PHE A 85 -7.20 15.00 14.82
N SER A 86 -6.77 16.18 14.37
CA SER A 86 -6.41 16.45 12.98
C SER A 86 -5.11 15.76 12.53
N GLU A 87 -4.08 15.70 13.37
CA GLU A 87 -2.80 15.08 12.99
C GLU A 87 -2.83 13.55 13.18
N LYS A 88 -3.46 13.10 14.28
CA LYS A 88 -3.56 11.67 14.62
C LYS A 88 -4.52 10.92 13.69
N GLY A 89 -5.60 11.57 13.23
CA GLY A 89 -6.55 10.99 12.29
C GLY A 89 -5.95 10.71 10.91
N VAL A 90 -5.11 11.62 10.41
CA VAL A 90 -4.46 11.47 9.09
C VAL A 90 -3.54 10.24 9.08
N GLN A 91 -2.79 9.99 10.15
CA GLN A 91 -1.89 8.84 10.25
C GLN A 91 -2.63 7.49 10.26
N LEU A 92 -3.87 7.43 10.77
CA LEU A 92 -4.70 6.23 10.74
C LEU A 92 -5.40 6.01 9.40
N VAL A 93 -5.85 7.10 8.78
CA VAL A 93 -6.61 7.06 7.51
C VAL A 93 -5.72 6.62 6.35
N VAL A 94 -4.45 7.05 6.32
CA VAL A 94 -3.50 6.69 5.27
C VAL A 94 -3.35 5.17 5.09
N PRO A 95 -2.91 4.39 6.09
CA PRO A 95 -2.72 2.94 5.93
C PRO A 95 -4.04 2.22 5.64
N PHE A 96 -5.17 2.71 6.18
CA PHE A 96 -6.49 2.16 5.88
C PHE A 96 -6.82 2.31 4.38
N ILE A 97 -6.69 3.52 3.83
CA ILE A 97 -6.91 3.78 2.41
C ILE A 97 -5.93 2.97 1.54
N SER A 98 -4.65 2.91 1.94
CA SER A 98 -3.64 2.12 1.25
C SER A 98 -4.01 0.65 1.17
N ILE A 99 -4.52 0.04 2.25
CA ILE A 99 -4.98 -1.36 2.24
C ILE A 99 -6.08 -1.58 1.21
N VAL A 100 -7.07 -0.69 1.13
CA VAL A 100 -8.17 -0.79 0.17
C VAL A 100 -7.64 -0.77 -1.27
N PHE A 101 -6.75 0.18 -1.60
CA PHE A 101 -6.17 0.27 -2.94
C PHE A 101 -5.26 -0.91 -3.27
N LEU A 102 -4.42 -1.36 -2.34
CA LEU A 102 -3.59 -2.54 -2.53
C LEU A 102 -4.44 -3.81 -2.72
N PHE A 103 -5.58 -3.93 -2.01
CA PHE A 103 -6.51 -5.04 -2.21
C PHE A 103 -7.13 -5.00 -3.61
N LEU A 104 -7.55 -3.84 -4.09
CA LEU A 104 -8.04 -3.66 -5.46
C LEU A 104 -6.95 -3.97 -6.51
N ALA A 105 -5.70 -3.59 -6.24
CA ALA A 105 -4.55 -3.95 -7.07
C ALA A 105 -4.39 -5.47 -7.15
N ASN A 106 -4.47 -6.20 -6.04
CA ASN A 106 -4.42 -7.67 -6.02
C ASN A 106 -5.54 -8.31 -6.84
N ARG A 107 -6.77 -7.79 -6.71
CA ARG A 107 -7.91 -8.28 -7.51
C ARG A 107 -7.66 -8.06 -8.99
N ALA A 108 -7.12 -6.91 -9.38
CA ALA A 108 -6.74 -6.63 -10.75
C ALA A 108 -5.65 -7.58 -11.24
N ILE A 109 -4.54 -7.76 -10.50
CA ILE A 109 -3.43 -8.67 -10.85
C ILE A 109 -3.93 -10.08 -11.14
N ARG A 110 -4.81 -10.61 -10.28
CA ARG A 110 -5.33 -11.97 -10.41
C ARG A 110 -6.19 -12.15 -11.67
N ARG A 111 -7.11 -11.22 -11.93
CA ARG A 111 -7.92 -11.23 -13.18
C ARG A 111 -7.01 -11.20 -14.40
N ASP A 112 -5.95 -10.43 -14.30
CA ASP A 112 -5.00 -10.20 -15.39
C ASP A 112 -4.15 -11.45 -15.67
N GLU A 113 -3.81 -12.23 -14.63
CA GLU A 113 -3.18 -13.54 -14.75
C GLU A 113 -4.12 -14.61 -15.32
N GLU A 114 -5.39 -14.61 -14.92
CA GLU A 114 -6.43 -15.52 -15.44
C GLU A 114 -6.70 -15.28 -16.94
N LEU A 115 -6.70 -14.02 -17.40
CA LEU A 115 -6.81 -13.67 -18.81
C LEU A 115 -5.64 -14.19 -19.65
N VAL A 116 -4.41 -14.10 -19.12
CA VAL A 116 -3.24 -14.65 -19.82
C VAL A 116 -3.31 -16.18 -19.89
N LYS A 117 -3.66 -16.85 -18.78
CA LYS A 117 -3.79 -18.31 -18.75
C LYS A 117 -4.92 -18.84 -19.63
N SER A 118 -6.04 -18.13 -19.74
CA SER A 118 -7.15 -18.55 -20.59
C SER A 118 -6.84 -18.38 -22.08
N ALA A 119 -6.13 -17.32 -22.48
CA ALA A 119 -5.67 -17.13 -23.85
C ALA A 119 -4.68 -18.23 -24.29
N ASP A 120 -3.79 -18.66 -23.38
CA ASP A 120 -2.80 -19.70 -23.66
C ASP A 120 -3.43 -21.10 -23.82
N ARG A 121 -4.59 -21.36 -23.22
CA ARG A 121 -5.33 -22.64 -23.36
C ARG A 121 -6.06 -22.79 -24.69
N LEU A 122 -6.30 -21.69 -25.41
CA LEU A 122 -7.01 -21.68 -26.70
C LEU A 122 -6.06 -21.83 -27.89
N ARG A 123 -4.76 -21.84 -27.64
CA ARG A 123 -3.69 -21.87 -28.64
C ARG A 123 -3.04 -23.25 -28.67
#